data_AF-A0A8J5PTK1-F1
#
_entry.id   AF-A0A8J5PTK1-F1
#
_cell.length_a   1.000
_cell.length_b   1.000
_cell.length_c   1.000
_cell.angle_alpha   90.00
_cell.angle_beta   90.00
_cell.angle_gamma   90.00
#
_symmetry.space_group_name_H-M   'P 1'
#
loop_
_entity.id
_entity.type
_entity.pdbx_description
1 polymer ?
#
loop_
_entity_poly.entity_id
_entity_poly.type
_entity_poly.pdbx_seq_one_letter_code
_entity_poly.pdbx_strand_id
1 'polypeptide(L)'
;MFSMKSLMITALVCGSLAAGKRHSAKEPTDSLLDGIEALGGFDRLGSVSAVTYIGNSVYRTRTLMEAYSVLGVDNMMSPAGSQNISFSYDQPHIKQRIDRFHEAGEMFLLARPALDPFKYSLVLQGGKKGYVAVVEGTMNLFEPDAPPGGYIDGKSWETIIIGRCLFGWMSPMLLSTILSNNNYSTGLEDAGMGLQLPADTKLPYIIRSYEDHGIYGKSTQDLLVYNYTSIDGVKFPSRFKTIYNKQHILMDYQVDTVIINPDLDPQFFDGPRGRDAASYPTRDSSYDFSEIGEWYSNYLWSGAYRGTLTNISATTPLPGMLGVWFLNFPDGSGYQQVVVEFEKEVLVLDSPPHQSHLVLQWARETLGKAVTHIWPSHHHHDHALGLKDYVAAGAKAVVLDQAQDYYSNIPGIQFVTYSADKPITFNDSHTQATIVHLQGSAHAFDQAYAAITPVCPTTNSTVAIFEADYWNPHFANSDYFVDHTEAAEFLNKLSEDRVARGSLIIPAHGINTSLLNDLIDLLGLPYPSYSPTEFKYSACTSTANRSSA
;
A
#
# COMPACT_ATOMS: atom_id res chain seq x y z
N MET A 1 -16.59 -3.93 62.43
CA MET A 1 -15.91 -5.19 62.04
C MET A 1 -15.94 -5.27 60.53
N PHE A 2 -14.74 -5.29 59.91
CA PHE A 2 -14.37 -5.56 58.51
C PHE A 2 -14.93 -4.73 57.34
N SER A 3 -14.01 -4.54 56.38
CA SER A 3 -13.94 -3.69 55.19
C SER A 3 -13.80 -4.57 53.94
N MET A 4 -14.16 -4.08 52.74
CA MET A 4 -13.56 -4.27 51.39
C MET A 4 -14.67 -4.08 50.32
N LYS A 5 -14.63 -3.09 49.41
CA LYS A 5 -13.76 -2.83 48.23
C LYS A 5 -13.94 -3.78 47.03
N SER A 6 -14.12 -3.14 45.87
CA SER A 6 -14.28 -3.57 44.47
C SER A 6 -13.54 -4.82 43.98
N LEU A 7 -14.08 -5.46 42.94
CA LEU A 7 -13.34 -6.22 41.92
C LEU A 7 -14.13 -6.18 40.58
N MET A 8 -13.67 -5.39 39.60
CA MET A 8 -13.08 -5.83 38.32
C MET A 8 -13.70 -7.09 37.70
N ILE A 9 -14.40 -6.90 36.57
CA ILE A 9 -14.78 -7.95 35.62
C ILE A 9 -13.71 -7.94 34.51
N THR A 10 -12.89 -8.98 34.49
CA THR A 10 -11.99 -9.31 33.37
C THR A 10 -12.75 -10.22 32.42
N ALA A 11 -12.93 -9.79 31.17
CA ALA A 11 -13.52 -10.62 30.12
C ALA A 11 -12.49 -11.69 29.67
N LEU A 12 -12.89 -12.95 29.80
CA LEU A 12 -12.18 -14.14 29.34
C LEU A 12 -12.45 -14.31 27.84
N VAL A 13 -11.39 -14.33 27.01
CA VAL A 13 -11.50 -14.74 25.60
C VAL A 13 -11.51 -16.26 25.55
N CYS A 14 -12.65 -16.85 25.18
CA CYS A 14 -12.81 -18.29 24.96
C CYS A 14 -12.21 -18.69 23.60
N GLY A 15 -11.13 -19.48 23.64
CA GLY A 15 -10.71 -20.32 22.51
C GLY A 15 -11.55 -21.58 22.45
N SER A 16 -12.18 -21.85 21.30
CA SER A 16 -12.97 -23.05 21.03
C SER A 16 -12.08 -24.28 20.88
N LEU A 17 -12.27 -25.26 21.78
CA LEU A 17 -11.71 -26.61 21.69
C LEU A 17 -12.54 -27.44 20.70
N ALA A 18 -11.97 -27.76 19.54
CA ALA A 18 -12.45 -28.87 18.71
C ALA A 18 -11.59 -30.11 19.02
N ALA A 19 -12.21 -31.08 19.70
CA ALA A 19 -11.60 -32.36 20.05
C ALA A 19 -11.50 -33.26 18.80
N GLY A 20 -10.30 -33.35 18.23
CA GLY A 20 -9.90 -34.36 17.25
C GLY A 20 -8.71 -35.18 17.78
N LYS A 21 -8.72 -36.49 17.54
CA LYS A 21 -7.78 -37.52 18.05
C LYS A 21 -6.33 -37.03 18.26
N ARG A 22 -5.80 -37.22 19.48
CA ARG A 22 -4.38 -37.05 19.84
C ARG A 22 -3.50 -37.97 18.99
N HIS A 23 -2.96 -37.45 17.89
CA HIS A 23 -1.59 -37.82 17.52
C HIS A 23 -0.67 -37.23 18.60
N SER A 24 0.36 -37.96 18.99
CA SER A 24 1.42 -37.44 19.87
C SER A 24 2.12 -36.30 19.15
N ALA A 25 1.63 -35.07 19.32
CA ALA A 25 2.27 -33.87 18.79
C ALA A 25 3.64 -33.76 19.49
N LYS A 26 4.73 -33.86 18.73
CA LYS A 26 6.07 -33.55 19.21
C LYS A 26 6.09 -32.13 19.78
N GLU A 27 6.83 -31.91 20.87
CA GLU A 27 7.04 -30.56 21.40
C GLU A 27 7.80 -29.72 20.35
N PRO A 28 7.53 -28.41 20.16
CA PRO A 28 8.15 -27.65 19.07
C PRO A 28 9.65 -27.43 19.18
N THR A 29 10.22 -27.58 20.37
CA THR A 29 11.67 -27.74 20.52
C THR A 29 12.17 -28.90 19.68
N ASP A 30 11.48 -30.04 19.67
CA ASP A 30 11.85 -31.20 18.86
C ASP A 30 11.71 -30.90 17.37
N SER A 31 10.73 -30.08 16.96
CA SER A 31 10.55 -29.71 15.54
C SER A 31 11.59 -28.71 15.06
N LEU A 32 11.99 -27.75 15.90
CA LEU A 32 13.10 -26.84 15.63
C LEU A 32 14.43 -27.61 15.55
N LEU A 33 14.66 -28.54 16.48
CA LEU A 33 15.84 -29.40 16.49
C LEU A 33 15.87 -30.33 15.27
N ASP A 34 14.74 -30.97 14.93
CA ASP A 34 14.61 -31.79 13.72
C ASP A 34 14.94 -30.96 12.45
N GLY A 35 14.50 -29.70 12.40
CA GLY A 35 14.78 -28.79 11.30
C GLY A 35 16.24 -28.35 11.22
N ILE A 36 16.88 -28.05 12.36
CA ILE A 36 18.32 -27.76 12.44
C ILE A 36 19.13 -28.97 11.99
N GLU A 37 18.76 -30.17 12.43
CA GLU A 37 19.40 -31.41 12.01
C GLU A 37 19.23 -31.63 10.50
N ALA A 38 18.03 -31.43 9.97
CA ALA A 38 17.76 -31.54 8.54
C ALA A 38 18.57 -30.55 7.69
N LEU A 39 18.82 -29.35 8.21
CA LEU A 39 19.66 -28.33 7.56
C LEU A 39 21.15 -28.69 7.57
N GLY A 40 21.61 -29.62 8.41
CA GLY A 40 23.01 -30.04 8.50
C GLY A 40 23.54 -30.26 9.91
N GLY A 41 22.73 -29.98 10.94
CA GLY A 41 23.11 -30.11 12.34
C GLY A 41 23.92 -28.92 12.87
N PHE A 42 24.00 -28.80 14.20
CA PHE A 42 24.65 -27.67 14.88
C PHE A 42 26.12 -27.49 14.50
N ASP A 43 26.89 -28.57 14.41
CA ASP A 43 28.33 -28.49 14.15
C ASP A 43 28.63 -27.93 12.75
N ARG A 44 27.90 -28.40 11.73
CA ARG A 44 28.11 -27.94 10.35
C ARG A 44 27.57 -26.54 10.15
N LEU A 45 26.40 -26.24 10.69
CA LEU A 45 25.86 -24.88 10.68
C LEU A 45 26.79 -23.90 11.40
N GLY A 46 27.37 -24.31 12.54
CA GLY A 46 28.34 -23.51 13.30
C GLY A 46 29.67 -23.27 12.58
N SER A 47 30.00 -24.06 11.54
CA SER A 47 31.18 -23.85 10.69
C SER A 47 30.95 -22.83 9.56
N VAL A 48 29.71 -22.41 9.35
CA VAL A 48 29.35 -21.39 8.35
C VAL A 48 29.47 -20.00 9.00
N SER A 49 30.51 -19.26 8.65
CA SER A 49 30.76 -17.89 9.10
C SER A 49 30.10 -16.84 8.20
N ALA A 50 29.91 -17.15 6.92
CA ALA A 50 29.26 -16.27 5.95
C ALA A 50 28.61 -17.05 4.81
N VAL A 51 27.60 -16.46 4.17
CA VAL A 51 26.91 -17.06 3.00
C VAL A 51 26.57 -15.96 2.00
N THR A 52 26.83 -16.19 0.72
CA THR A 52 26.33 -15.34 -0.36
C THR A 52 25.44 -16.17 -1.30
N TYR A 53 24.19 -15.75 -1.42
CA TYR A 53 23.27 -16.17 -2.46
C TYR A 53 23.42 -15.24 -3.66
N ILE A 54 23.69 -15.81 -4.83
CA ILE A 54 23.75 -15.11 -6.10
C ILE A 54 22.53 -15.51 -6.91
N GLY A 55 21.66 -14.56 -7.23
CA GLY A 55 20.44 -14.80 -8.01
C GLY A 55 20.37 -13.87 -9.22
N ASN A 56 20.82 -14.37 -10.36
CA ASN A 56 20.87 -13.65 -11.64
C ASN A 56 19.71 -14.02 -12.57
N SER A 57 19.00 -15.13 -12.31
CA SER A 57 17.99 -15.68 -13.23
C SER A 57 16.57 -15.18 -12.98
N VAL A 58 16.13 -15.16 -11.72
CA VAL A 58 14.74 -14.80 -11.36
C VAL A 58 14.76 -13.89 -10.15
N TYR A 59 14.33 -12.65 -10.37
CA TYR A 59 13.85 -11.75 -9.35
C TYR A 59 12.68 -10.96 -9.93
N ARG A 60 11.51 -11.10 -9.32
CA ARG A 60 10.27 -10.42 -9.73
C ARG A 60 9.49 -9.98 -8.53
N THR A 61 8.85 -8.82 -8.63
CA THR A 61 7.98 -8.30 -7.57
C THR A 61 6.69 -7.74 -8.13
N ARG A 62 5.62 -7.86 -7.35
CA ARG A 62 4.26 -7.37 -7.62
C ARG A 62 3.76 -6.57 -6.42
N THR A 63 2.67 -5.85 -6.62
CA THR A 63 2.08 -4.96 -5.63
C THR A 63 0.60 -5.26 -5.42
N LEU A 64 0.16 -5.10 -4.17
CA LEU A 64 -1.26 -5.11 -3.77
C LEU A 64 -1.86 -3.71 -3.76
N MET A 65 -1.01 -2.72 -3.54
CA MET A 65 -1.36 -1.31 -3.34
C MET A 65 -1.75 -0.65 -4.66
N GLU A 66 -1.06 -1.00 -5.73
CA GLU A 66 -1.21 -0.41 -7.06
C GLU A 66 -1.72 -1.46 -8.07
N ALA A 67 -2.53 -2.41 -7.62
CA ALA A 67 -3.08 -3.43 -8.52
C ALA A 67 -4.12 -2.79 -9.45
N TYR A 68 -4.24 -3.31 -10.67
CA TYR A 68 -5.38 -2.95 -11.51
C TYR A 68 -6.67 -3.60 -10.99
N SER A 69 -6.60 -4.90 -10.70
CA SER A 69 -7.72 -5.66 -10.16
C SER A 69 -7.83 -5.55 -8.64
N VAL A 70 -9.06 -5.30 -8.16
CA VAL A 70 -9.40 -5.30 -6.73
C VAL A 70 -9.09 -6.63 -6.00
N LEU A 71 -8.99 -7.77 -6.71
CA LEU A 71 -8.65 -9.07 -6.08
C LEU A 71 -7.32 -9.65 -6.57
N GLY A 72 -6.59 -8.89 -7.39
CA GLY A 72 -5.41 -9.35 -8.10
C GLY A 72 -4.10 -8.84 -7.51
N VAL A 73 -3.02 -9.22 -8.20
CA VAL A 73 -1.69 -8.58 -8.13
C VAL A 73 -1.15 -8.55 -9.55
N ASP A 74 -1.92 -7.95 -10.45
CA ASP A 74 -1.65 -7.93 -11.90
C ASP A 74 -0.53 -6.96 -12.29
N ASN A 75 -0.29 -5.91 -11.49
CA ASN A 75 0.82 -5.00 -11.70
C ASN A 75 2.15 -5.52 -11.15
N MET A 76 3.21 -5.36 -11.96
CA MET A 76 4.58 -5.74 -11.61
C MET A 76 5.37 -4.48 -11.23
N MET A 77 5.99 -4.52 -10.06
CA MET A 77 6.99 -3.52 -9.66
C MET A 77 8.34 -3.81 -10.32
N SER A 78 8.66 -5.11 -10.46
CA SER A 78 9.83 -5.60 -11.19
C SER A 78 9.44 -6.81 -12.03
N PRO A 79 9.31 -6.66 -13.36
CA PRO A 79 9.07 -7.81 -14.23
C PRO A 79 10.28 -8.74 -14.35
N ALA A 80 11.47 -8.19 -14.14
CA ALA A 80 12.74 -8.91 -14.10
C ALA A 80 13.78 -8.14 -13.29
N GLY A 81 14.85 -8.82 -12.89
CA GLY A 81 15.94 -8.22 -12.15
C GLY A 81 16.90 -9.28 -11.63
N SER A 82 17.80 -8.87 -10.75
CA SER A 82 18.70 -9.78 -10.04
C SER A 82 18.89 -9.33 -8.61
N GLN A 83 19.21 -10.28 -7.74
CA GLN A 83 19.44 -10.02 -6.33
C GLN A 83 20.52 -10.95 -5.78
N ASN A 84 21.53 -10.34 -5.17
CA ASN A 84 22.51 -11.04 -4.36
C ASN A 84 22.24 -10.74 -2.89
N ILE A 85 22.27 -11.77 -2.04
CA ILE A 85 22.08 -11.63 -0.61
C ILE A 85 23.27 -12.26 0.09
N SER A 86 23.99 -11.46 0.87
CA SER A 86 25.11 -11.92 1.66
C SER A 86 24.79 -11.81 3.15
N PHE A 87 25.25 -12.78 3.92
CA PHE A 87 25.12 -12.85 5.37
C PHE A 87 26.50 -13.04 6.01
N SER A 88 26.70 -12.43 7.19
CA SER A 88 27.80 -12.74 8.10
C SER A 88 27.27 -13.07 9.49
N TYR A 89 27.90 -14.07 10.11
CA TYR A 89 27.61 -14.61 11.44
C TYR A 89 28.78 -14.44 12.40
N ASP A 90 29.72 -13.54 12.08
CA ASP A 90 30.88 -13.19 12.89
C ASP A 90 30.52 -12.51 14.24
N GLN A 91 29.26 -12.10 14.40
CA GLN A 91 28.74 -11.47 15.61
C GLN A 91 27.41 -12.10 16.05
N PRO A 92 26.97 -11.89 17.31
CA PRO A 92 25.71 -12.43 17.82
C PRO A 92 24.45 -11.91 17.12
N HIS A 93 24.58 -10.85 16.32
CA HIS A 93 23.50 -10.30 15.52
C HIS A 93 23.82 -10.48 14.04
N ILE A 94 22.77 -10.64 13.23
CA ILE A 94 22.92 -10.82 11.80
C ILE A 94 23.49 -9.56 11.15
N LYS A 95 24.46 -9.74 10.26
CA LYS A 95 24.82 -8.75 9.25
C LYS A 95 24.36 -9.26 7.90
N GLN A 96 23.70 -8.41 7.13
CA GLN A 96 23.17 -8.76 5.82
C GLN A 96 23.46 -7.65 4.82
N ARG A 97 23.74 -8.01 3.58
CA ARG A 97 23.81 -7.09 2.45
C ARG A 97 22.94 -7.61 1.32
N ILE A 98 22.15 -6.74 0.71
CA ILE A 98 21.36 -7.03 -0.48
C ILE A 98 21.82 -6.10 -1.58
N ASP A 99 22.40 -6.66 -2.64
CA ASP A 99 22.69 -5.94 -3.88
C ASP A 99 21.58 -6.28 -4.88
N ARG A 100 20.86 -5.27 -5.36
CA ARG A 100 19.71 -5.47 -6.23
C ARG A 100 19.86 -4.69 -7.54
N PHE A 101 19.54 -5.37 -8.64
CA PHE A 101 19.23 -4.75 -9.92
C PHE A 101 17.74 -4.95 -10.18
N HIS A 102 17.07 -3.85 -10.50
CA HIS A 102 15.62 -3.80 -10.61
C HIS A 102 15.26 -3.24 -11.98
N GLU A 103 14.64 -4.06 -12.82
CA GLU A 103 13.98 -3.57 -14.04
C GLU A 103 12.68 -2.90 -13.61
N ALA A 104 12.46 -1.65 -14.03
CA ALA A 104 11.29 -0.87 -13.67
C ALA A 104 10.06 -1.44 -14.39
N GLY A 105 9.01 -1.78 -13.63
CA GLY A 105 7.72 -2.15 -14.22
C GLY A 105 6.88 -0.93 -14.60
N GLU A 106 5.80 -1.16 -15.34
CA GLU A 106 4.93 -0.12 -15.91
C GLU A 106 4.35 0.84 -14.86
N MET A 107 4.11 0.37 -13.63
CA MET A 107 3.68 1.21 -12.50
C MET A 107 4.62 2.41 -12.28
N PHE A 108 5.92 2.29 -12.59
CA PHE A 108 6.86 3.38 -12.43
C PHE A 108 6.84 4.42 -13.56
N LEU A 109 5.96 4.32 -14.56
CA LEU A 109 5.82 5.36 -15.59
C LEU A 109 5.56 6.75 -14.96
N LEU A 110 4.86 6.79 -13.83
CA LEU A 110 4.59 8.01 -13.05
C LEU A 110 5.85 8.71 -12.52
N ALA A 111 6.97 7.99 -12.35
CA ALA A 111 8.22 8.50 -11.78
C ALA A 111 9.44 8.34 -12.70
N ARG A 112 9.35 7.43 -13.70
CA ARG A 112 10.40 7.07 -14.65
C ARG A 112 9.80 6.77 -16.04
N PRO A 113 9.54 7.78 -16.88
CA PRO A 113 8.87 7.61 -18.18
C PRO A 113 9.62 6.67 -19.14
N ALA A 114 10.95 6.64 -19.03
CA ALA A 114 11.78 5.73 -19.82
C ALA A 114 11.92 4.32 -19.20
N LEU A 115 11.35 4.11 -18.01
CA LEU A 115 11.45 2.88 -17.21
C LEU A 115 12.92 2.44 -17.03
N ASP A 116 13.82 3.41 -16.86
CA ASP A 116 15.24 3.13 -16.67
C ASP A 116 15.44 2.23 -15.45
N PRO A 117 16.15 1.09 -15.61
CA PRO A 117 16.39 0.20 -14.50
C PRO A 117 17.31 0.85 -13.47
N PHE A 118 17.22 0.41 -12.22
CA PHE A 118 18.05 0.96 -11.14
C PHE A 118 18.74 -0.14 -10.35
N LYS A 119 19.84 0.27 -9.70
CA LYS A 119 20.65 -0.57 -8.83
C LYS A 119 20.83 0.10 -7.51
N TYR A 120 20.79 -0.69 -6.45
CA TYR A 120 21.11 -0.21 -5.13
C TYR A 120 21.57 -1.35 -4.23
N SER A 121 22.33 -0.98 -3.20
CA SER A 121 22.87 -1.91 -2.22
C SER A 121 22.41 -1.50 -0.83
N LEU A 122 21.76 -2.42 -0.13
CA LEU A 122 21.32 -2.27 1.26
C LEU A 122 22.27 -3.03 2.18
N VAL A 123 22.75 -2.40 3.24
CA VAL A 123 23.40 -3.09 4.35
C VAL A 123 22.51 -3.05 5.57
N LEU A 124 22.60 -4.11 6.36
CA LEU A 124 21.82 -4.31 7.55
C LEU A 124 22.71 -4.87 8.64
N GLN A 125 22.56 -4.32 9.84
CA GLN A 125 23.11 -4.89 11.06
C GLN A 125 21.98 -5.03 12.08
N GLY A 126 21.84 -6.21 12.67
CA GLY A 126 20.86 -6.48 13.72
C GLY A 126 21.27 -5.94 15.10
N GLY A 127 20.46 -6.24 16.11
CA GLY A 127 20.72 -5.87 17.50
C GLY A 127 20.08 -4.55 17.94
N LYS A 128 20.19 -4.21 19.24
CA LYS A 128 19.52 -3.04 19.84
C LYS A 128 19.95 -1.70 19.25
N LYS A 129 21.14 -1.63 18.67
CA LYS A 129 21.67 -0.49 17.91
C LYS A 129 21.89 -0.85 16.44
N GLY A 130 21.17 -1.85 15.94
CA GLY A 130 21.19 -2.26 14.54
C GLY A 130 20.68 -1.16 13.61
N TYR A 131 20.88 -1.29 12.30
CA TYR A 131 20.47 -0.32 11.28
C TYR A 131 20.21 -0.98 9.93
N VAL A 132 19.60 -0.22 9.01
CA VAL A 132 19.55 -0.48 7.58
C VAL A 132 20.04 0.79 6.90
N ALA A 133 20.87 0.66 5.87
CA ALA A 133 21.33 1.79 5.08
C ALA A 133 21.45 1.44 3.60
N VAL A 134 21.09 2.37 2.74
CA VAL A 134 21.44 2.37 1.32
C VAL A 134 22.87 2.87 1.18
N VAL A 135 23.79 2.00 0.79
CA VAL A 135 25.24 2.30 0.69
C VAL A 135 25.72 2.50 -0.74
N GLU A 136 24.90 2.11 -1.71
CA GLU A 136 25.18 2.28 -3.14
C GLU A 136 23.87 2.50 -3.88
N GLY A 137 23.90 3.34 -4.92
CA GLY A 137 22.73 3.68 -5.71
C GLY A 137 21.61 4.32 -4.88
N THR A 138 20.40 4.35 -5.42
CA THR A 138 19.26 4.99 -4.76
C THR A 138 17.98 4.19 -4.98
N MET A 139 17.13 4.22 -3.96
CA MET A 139 15.77 3.70 -4.00
C MET A 139 14.75 4.80 -4.35
N ASN A 140 15.19 6.06 -4.49
CA ASN A 140 14.31 7.16 -4.88
C ASN A 140 13.92 7.01 -6.36
N LEU A 141 12.64 6.80 -6.62
CA LEU A 141 12.12 6.64 -7.97
C LEU A 141 12.25 7.93 -8.79
N PHE A 142 12.05 9.09 -8.15
CA PHE A 142 12.02 10.40 -8.78
C PHE A 142 13.40 11.02 -8.99
N GLU A 143 14.43 10.47 -8.35
CA GLU A 143 15.81 10.95 -8.45
C GLU A 143 16.77 9.78 -8.71
N PRO A 144 16.77 9.19 -9.92
CA PRO A 144 17.57 8.01 -10.26
C PRO A 144 19.07 8.18 -10.04
N ASP A 145 19.56 9.40 -10.18
CA ASP A 145 20.98 9.75 -10.07
C ASP A 145 21.36 10.29 -8.69
N ALA A 146 20.44 10.25 -7.71
CA ALA A 146 20.73 10.68 -6.36
C ALA A 146 21.87 9.84 -5.74
N PRO A 147 22.73 10.46 -4.90
CA PRO A 147 23.72 9.71 -4.15
C PRO A 147 23.06 8.69 -3.21
N PRO A 148 23.83 7.75 -2.63
CA PRO A 148 23.30 6.78 -1.68
C PRO A 148 22.46 7.42 -0.57
N GLY A 149 21.21 6.96 -0.46
CA GLY A 149 20.22 7.53 0.46
C GLY A 149 20.61 7.44 1.94
N GLY A 150 21.61 6.62 2.27
CA GLY A 150 22.16 6.53 3.61
C GLY A 150 21.28 5.74 4.56
N TYR A 151 21.27 6.10 5.84
CA TYR A 151 20.50 5.40 6.86
C TYR A 151 19.00 5.55 6.63
N ILE A 152 18.29 4.42 6.69
CA ILE A 152 16.84 4.37 6.60
C ILE A 152 16.24 4.68 7.98
N ASP A 153 15.05 5.29 8.01
CA ASP A 153 14.35 5.63 9.24
C ASP A 153 14.08 4.40 10.14
N GLY A 154 14.02 4.63 11.44
CA GLY A 154 13.86 3.59 12.45
C GLY A 154 12.59 2.75 12.38
N LYS A 155 11.50 3.28 11.79
CA LYS A 155 10.21 2.58 11.65
C LYS A 155 10.25 1.63 10.45
N SER A 156 10.79 2.10 9.33
CA SER A 156 11.12 1.27 8.18
C SER A 156 12.04 0.15 8.59
N TRP A 157 13.12 0.45 9.31
CA TRP A 157 14.04 -0.57 9.83
C TRP A 157 13.31 -1.70 10.56
N GLU A 158 12.41 -1.35 11.46
CA GLU A 158 11.71 -2.34 12.26
C GLU A 158 10.76 -3.17 11.41
N THR A 159 10.02 -2.55 10.50
CA THR A 159 9.15 -3.25 9.56
C THR A 159 9.94 -4.19 8.65
N ILE A 160 11.09 -3.74 8.17
CA ILE A 160 12.00 -4.47 7.30
C ILE A 160 12.58 -5.71 8.00
N ILE A 161 12.93 -5.61 9.29
CA ILE A 161 13.52 -6.70 10.08
C ILE A 161 12.47 -7.64 10.69
N ILE A 162 11.40 -7.08 11.23
CA ILE A 162 10.41 -7.81 12.04
C ILE A 162 9.21 -8.23 11.20
N GLY A 163 8.73 -7.34 10.32
CA GLY A 163 7.49 -7.53 9.57
C GLY A 163 7.64 -8.28 8.25
N ARG A 164 8.75 -8.07 7.52
CA ARG A 164 8.88 -8.53 6.11
C ARG A 164 9.94 -9.62 5.90
N CYS A 165 9.62 -10.52 4.98
CA CYS A 165 10.41 -11.66 4.51
C CYS A 165 11.82 -11.35 3.94
N LEU A 166 12.22 -10.08 3.88
CA LEU A 166 13.39 -9.64 3.13
C LEU A 166 14.69 -9.78 3.93
N PHE A 167 14.63 -9.73 5.26
CA PHE A 167 15.84 -9.67 6.09
C PHE A 167 15.83 -10.67 7.23
N GLY A 168 16.93 -11.43 7.37
CA GLY A 168 17.07 -12.52 8.34
C GLY A 168 16.24 -13.77 8.07
N TRP A 169 15.05 -13.68 7.45
CA TRP A 169 14.21 -14.85 7.18
C TRP A 169 14.79 -15.77 6.10
N MET A 170 15.53 -15.21 5.16
CA MET A 170 16.27 -15.97 4.15
C MET A 170 17.59 -16.54 4.68
N SER A 171 17.95 -16.23 5.94
CA SER A 171 19.18 -16.71 6.56
C SER A 171 19.10 -18.22 6.80
N PRO A 172 20.11 -19.01 6.38
CA PRO A 172 20.21 -20.42 6.75
C PRO A 172 20.34 -20.65 8.26
N MET A 173 20.70 -19.61 9.04
CA MET A 173 20.80 -19.68 10.51
C MET A 173 19.51 -19.34 11.24
N LEU A 174 18.40 -19.08 10.55
CA LEU A 174 17.16 -18.60 11.16
C LEU A 174 16.66 -19.51 12.29
N LEU A 175 16.60 -20.83 12.08
CA LEU A 175 16.12 -21.76 13.11
C LEU A 175 17.02 -21.76 14.35
N SER A 176 18.34 -21.71 14.16
CA SER A 176 19.30 -21.60 15.26
C SER A 176 19.11 -20.30 16.04
N THR A 177 18.85 -19.18 15.35
CA THR A 177 18.54 -17.88 15.97
C THR A 177 17.23 -17.90 16.76
N ILE A 178 16.17 -18.52 16.22
CA ILE A 178 14.89 -18.66 16.91
C ILE A 178 15.06 -19.48 18.19
N LEU A 179 15.77 -20.61 18.09
CA LEU A 179 16.03 -21.48 19.22
C LEU A 179 16.84 -20.76 20.30
N SER A 180 17.90 -20.03 19.94
CA SER A 180 18.73 -19.29 20.90
C SER A 180 17.98 -18.16 21.61
N ASN A 181 17.03 -17.53 20.91
CA ASN A 181 16.23 -16.44 21.45
C ASN A 181 15.08 -16.93 22.35
N ASN A 182 14.77 -18.23 22.30
CA ASN A 182 13.69 -18.87 23.06
C ASN A 182 12.33 -18.14 22.95
N ASN A 183 12.05 -17.55 21.78
CA ASN A 183 10.86 -16.75 21.52
C ASN A 183 10.11 -17.32 20.30
N TYR A 184 9.36 -18.40 20.53
CA TYR A 184 8.56 -19.08 19.51
C TYR A 184 7.26 -19.62 20.12
N SER A 185 6.22 -19.74 19.29
CA SER A 185 4.93 -20.33 19.66
C SER A 185 4.79 -21.76 19.12
N THR A 186 3.85 -22.51 19.69
CA THR A 186 3.60 -23.92 19.38
C THR A 186 2.26 -24.07 18.63
N GLY A 187 2.30 -24.54 17.38
CA GLY A 187 1.07 -24.74 16.58
C GLY A 187 1.33 -25.32 15.19
N LEU A 188 0.49 -26.24 14.75
CA LEU A 188 0.40 -26.65 13.34
C LEU A 188 -0.69 -25.79 12.70
N GLU A 189 -0.33 -24.97 11.72
CA GLU A 189 -1.30 -24.21 10.94
C GLU A 189 -1.36 -24.72 9.50
N ASP A 190 -2.58 -24.77 8.96
CA ASP A 190 -2.82 -25.10 7.57
C ASP A 190 -2.27 -23.97 6.66
N ALA A 191 -1.41 -24.34 5.72
CA ALA A 191 -0.85 -23.44 4.72
C ALA A 191 -1.90 -22.93 3.72
N GLY A 192 -3.11 -23.51 3.69
CA GLY A 192 -4.33 -22.93 3.09
C GLY A 192 -4.28 -22.59 1.60
N MET A 193 -3.37 -23.21 0.83
CA MET A 193 -3.27 -23.02 -0.63
C MET A 193 -3.58 -24.27 -1.47
N GLY A 194 -3.99 -25.38 -0.87
CA GLY A 194 -4.04 -26.67 -1.58
C GLY A 194 -2.66 -27.18 -2.03
N LEU A 195 -1.58 -26.50 -1.64
CA LEU A 195 -0.20 -26.89 -1.87
C LEU A 195 0.20 -27.91 -0.79
N GLN A 196 0.49 -29.16 -1.19
CA GLN A 196 0.95 -30.17 -0.26
C GLN A 196 2.33 -29.80 0.28
N LEU A 197 2.40 -29.58 1.60
CA LEU A 197 3.64 -29.38 2.33
C LEU A 197 4.44 -30.68 2.34
N PRO A 198 5.76 -30.68 2.05
CA PRO A 198 6.57 -31.89 2.19
C PRO A 198 6.70 -32.25 3.68
N ALA A 199 5.84 -33.14 4.17
CA ALA A 199 5.89 -33.61 5.57
C ALA A 199 7.19 -34.39 5.91
N ASP A 200 7.92 -34.80 4.87
CA ASP A 200 8.97 -35.81 4.95
C ASP A 200 10.39 -35.22 5.09
N THR A 201 10.63 -33.95 4.71
CA THR A 201 12.00 -33.40 4.66
C THR A 201 12.47 -32.76 5.96
N LYS A 202 11.54 -32.35 6.83
CA LYS A 202 11.81 -31.54 8.05
C LYS A 202 12.51 -30.20 7.81
N LEU A 203 12.73 -29.82 6.55
CA LEU A 203 13.31 -28.52 6.20
C LEU A 203 12.28 -27.40 6.40
N PRO A 204 12.73 -26.16 6.71
CA PRO A 204 11.85 -25.01 6.66
C PRO A 204 11.12 -24.95 5.31
N TYR A 205 9.88 -24.47 5.34
CA TYR A 205 9.08 -24.36 4.13
C TYR A 205 8.25 -23.08 4.08
N ILE A 206 7.58 -22.74 5.18
CA ILE A 206 6.88 -21.46 5.33
C ILE A 206 7.40 -20.77 6.59
N ILE A 207 7.74 -19.49 6.46
CA ILE A 207 8.00 -18.57 7.56
C ILE A 207 6.91 -17.50 7.49
N ARG A 208 6.08 -17.37 8.53
CA ARG A 208 4.88 -16.53 8.53
C ARG A 208 5.00 -15.40 9.54
N SER A 209 4.67 -14.17 9.12
CA SER A 209 4.26 -13.09 10.02
C SER A 209 2.75 -12.84 9.94
N TYR A 210 2.24 -12.23 11.00
CA TYR A 210 0.88 -11.72 11.05
C TYR A 210 0.93 -10.21 11.17
N GLU A 211 0.00 -9.55 10.52
CA GLU A 211 -0.16 -8.11 10.50
C GLU A 211 -1.65 -7.75 10.40
N ASP A 212 -1.99 -6.49 10.61
CA ASP A 212 -3.38 -6.00 10.52
C ASP A 212 -3.48 -4.96 9.41
N HIS A 213 -3.99 -5.40 8.26
CA HIS A 213 -4.09 -4.58 7.07
C HIS A 213 -5.33 -3.70 7.12
N GLY A 214 -5.20 -2.40 6.78
CA GLY A 214 -6.29 -1.43 6.88
C GLY A 214 -7.57 -1.80 6.11
N ILE A 215 -7.42 -2.51 4.99
CA ILE A 215 -8.50 -3.02 4.15
C ILE A 215 -8.79 -4.51 4.42
N TYR A 216 -7.80 -5.41 4.26
CA TYR A 216 -8.01 -6.85 4.41
C TYR A 216 -8.20 -7.33 5.86
N GLY A 217 -7.94 -6.47 6.86
CA GLY A 217 -7.91 -6.85 8.28
C GLY A 217 -6.74 -7.77 8.60
N LYS A 218 -6.96 -8.68 9.55
CA LYS A 218 -5.96 -9.68 9.98
C LYS A 218 -5.42 -10.46 8.78
N SER A 219 -4.13 -10.25 8.53
CA SER A 219 -3.45 -10.73 7.34
C SER A 219 -2.20 -11.53 7.68
N THR A 220 -1.74 -12.31 6.71
CA THR A 220 -0.52 -13.12 6.80
C THR A 220 0.43 -12.75 5.67
N GLN A 221 1.70 -12.63 6.02
CA GLN A 221 2.78 -12.48 5.05
C GLN A 221 3.74 -13.67 5.18
N ASP A 222 3.70 -14.54 4.19
CA ASP A 222 4.42 -15.81 4.17
C ASP A 222 5.66 -15.71 3.28
N LEU A 223 6.83 -16.12 3.77
CA LEU A 223 7.97 -16.50 2.97
C LEU A 223 7.97 -18.01 2.75
N LEU A 224 7.68 -18.42 1.52
CA LEU A 224 7.87 -19.77 1.06
C LEU A 224 9.34 -20.00 0.71
N VAL A 225 9.97 -21.01 1.29
CA VAL A 225 11.36 -21.42 1.04
C VAL A 225 11.42 -22.87 0.59
N TYR A 226 12.07 -23.14 -0.54
CA TYR A 226 12.12 -24.50 -1.09
C TYR A 226 13.29 -24.70 -2.06
N ASN A 227 13.35 -25.90 -2.64
CA ASN A 227 14.41 -26.34 -3.56
C ASN A 227 15.80 -26.27 -2.93
N TYR A 228 16.00 -26.99 -1.83
CA TYR A 228 17.25 -26.94 -1.08
C TYR A 228 18.40 -27.64 -1.82
N THR A 229 19.54 -26.95 -1.90
CA THR A 229 20.80 -27.50 -2.41
C THR A 229 21.72 -27.83 -1.23
N SER A 230 22.42 -28.98 -1.29
CA SER A 230 23.39 -29.35 -0.26
C SER A 230 24.80 -29.00 -0.69
N ILE A 231 25.53 -28.29 0.18
CA ILE A 231 26.93 -27.91 0.00
C ILE A 231 27.64 -28.17 1.33
N ASP A 232 28.72 -28.93 1.30
CA ASP A 232 29.49 -29.36 2.48
C ASP A 232 28.61 -29.94 3.61
N GLY A 233 27.51 -30.58 3.21
CA GLY A 233 26.58 -31.22 4.13
C GLY A 233 25.66 -30.28 4.90
N VAL A 234 25.62 -28.99 4.53
CA VAL A 234 24.61 -28.01 4.93
C VAL A 234 23.63 -27.81 3.77
N LYS A 235 22.35 -27.57 4.05
CA LYS A 235 21.31 -27.34 3.04
C LYS A 235 20.89 -25.88 3.01
N PHE A 236 20.89 -25.30 1.81
CA PHE A 236 20.51 -23.92 1.56
C PHE A 236 19.31 -23.86 0.61
N PRO A 237 18.25 -23.11 0.93
CA PRO A 237 17.13 -22.91 0.01
C PRO A 237 17.60 -22.13 -1.24
N SER A 238 17.11 -22.54 -2.41
CA SER A 238 17.41 -21.83 -3.67
C SER A 238 16.20 -21.15 -4.31
N ARG A 239 15.01 -21.29 -3.71
CA ARG A 239 13.79 -20.64 -4.18
C ARG A 239 13.05 -19.98 -3.02
N PHE A 240 12.60 -18.76 -3.27
CA PHE A 240 11.91 -17.93 -2.30
C PHE A 240 10.69 -17.28 -2.96
N LYS A 241 9.55 -17.31 -2.28
CA LYS A 241 8.36 -16.57 -2.69
C LYS A 241 7.74 -15.86 -1.50
N THR A 242 7.36 -14.59 -1.68
CA THR A 242 6.51 -13.90 -0.70
C THR A 242 5.06 -14.09 -1.13
N ILE A 243 4.22 -14.61 -0.24
CA ILE A 243 2.80 -14.84 -0.46
C ILE A 243 2.00 -14.09 0.59
N TYR A 244 1.08 -13.25 0.15
CA TYR A 244 0.17 -12.50 1.01
C TYR A 244 -1.19 -13.16 1.09
N ASN A 245 -1.73 -13.31 2.30
CA ASN A 245 -3.05 -13.90 2.57
C ASN A 245 -3.28 -15.23 1.85
N LYS A 246 -2.21 -16.03 1.71
CA LYS A 246 -2.23 -17.34 1.03
C LYS A 246 -2.74 -17.27 -0.42
N GLN A 247 -2.74 -16.10 -1.06
CA GLN A 247 -3.35 -15.91 -2.37
C GLN A 247 -2.41 -15.16 -3.31
N HIS A 248 -1.80 -14.07 -2.83
CA HIS A 248 -1.10 -13.12 -3.70
C HIS A 248 0.40 -13.35 -3.67
N ILE A 249 1.00 -13.74 -4.78
CA ILE A 249 2.46 -13.89 -4.89
C ILE A 249 3.07 -12.50 -5.15
N LEU A 250 3.71 -11.93 -4.13
CA LEU A 250 4.31 -10.59 -4.19
C LEU A 250 5.78 -10.60 -4.64
N MET A 251 6.48 -11.70 -4.41
CA MET A 251 7.89 -11.84 -4.80
C MET A 251 8.16 -13.25 -5.33
N ASP A 252 8.97 -13.34 -6.37
CA ASP A 252 9.58 -14.59 -6.82
C ASP A 252 11.09 -14.43 -7.02
N TYR A 253 11.88 -15.18 -6.27
CA TYR A 253 13.33 -15.10 -6.29
C TYR A 253 13.98 -16.49 -6.38
N GLN A 254 14.99 -16.60 -7.24
CA GLN A 254 15.84 -17.78 -7.39
C GLN A 254 17.29 -17.47 -7.09
N VAL A 255 17.91 -18.35 -6.31
CA VAL A 255 19.36 -18.40 -6.13
C VAL A 255 19.93 -19.38 -7.14
N ASP A 256 20.86 -18.91 -7.95
CA ASP A 256 21.58 -19.72 -8.93
C ASP A 256 22.83 -20.34 -8.31
N THR A 257 23.51 -19.59 -7.44
CA THR A 257 24.75 -20.02 -6.79
C THR A 257 24.72 -19.68 -5.31
N VAL A 258 25.14 -20.63 -4.48
CA VAL A 258 25.38 -20.42 -3.05
C VAL A 258 26.89 -20.51 -2.81
N ILE A 259 27.46 -19.49 -2.20
CA ILE A 259 28.87 -19.45 -1.78
C ILE A 259 28.90 -19.46 -0.25
N ILE A 260 29.65 -20.41 0.32
CA ILE A 260 29.84 -20.55 1.77
C ILE A 260 31.20 -20.00 2.14
N ASN A 261 31.25 -19.29 3.26
CA ASN A 261 32.45 -18.65 3.81
C ASN A 261 33.25 -17.87 2.74
N PRO A 262 32.57 -17.01 1.93
CA PRO A 262 33.28 -16.17 0.97
C PRO A 262 34.29 -15.28 1.69
N ASP A 263 35.40 -14.99 1.01
CA ASP A 263 36.35 -13.96 1.44
C ASP A 263 35.73 -12.58 1.16
N LEU A 264 35.08 -12.02 2.17
CA LEU A 264 34.41 -10.72 2.10
C LEU A 264 35.30 -9.63 2.69
N ASP A 265 35.25 -8.44 2.09
CA ASP A 265 35.88 -7.25 2.66
C ASP A 265 35.35 -7.03 4.10
N PRO A 266 36.21 -6.74 5.10
CA PRO A 266 35.77 -6.46 6.46
C PRO A 266 34.74 -5.32 6.57
N GLN A 267 34.74 -4.38 5.61
CA GLN A 267 33.83 -3.24 5.53
C GLN A 267 32.59 -3.53 4.65
N PHE A 268 32.43 -4.75 4.13
CA PHE A 268 31.37 -5.10 3.18
C PHE A 268 29.95 -4.86 3.73
N PHE A 269 29.79 -4.96 5.06
CA PHE A 269 28.54 -4.75 5.79
C PHE A 269 28.49 -3.42 6.56
N ASP A 270 29.43 -2.49 6.31
CA ASP A 270 29.49 -1.21 7.01
C ASP A 270 28.52 -0.20 6.38
N GLY A 271 27.75 0.48 7.23
CA GLY A 271 26.96 1.64 6.85
C GLY A 271 27.79 2.92 6.72
N PRO A 272 27.18 4.01 6.22
CA PRO A 272 27.86 5.31 6.10
C PRO A 272 28.36 5.85 7.44
N ARG A 273 29.37 6.74 7.42
CA ARG A 273 29.81 7.43 8.64
C ARG A 273 28.76 8.43 9.11
N GLY A 274 28.64 8.60 10.43
CA GLY A 274 27.80 9.65 11.03
C GLY A 274 26.32 9.28 11.08
N ARG A 275 25.97 8.35 11.97
CA ARG A 275 24.59 7.90 12.17
C ARG A 275 23.84 8.80 13.16
N ASP A 276 22.60 9.14 12.83
CA ASP A 276 21.68 9.87 13.70
C ASP A 276 20.80 8.93 14.55
N ALA A 277 20.12 9.49 15.57
CA ALA A 277 19.29 8.72 16.48
C ALA A 277 17.90 8.31 15.93
N ALA A 278 17.34 9.07 14.99
CA ALA A 278 16.09 8.71 14.30
C ALA A 278 16.24 7.48 13.39
N SER A 279 17.47 7.14 13.02
CA SER A 279 17.80 5.90 12.33
C SER A 279 17.84 4.67 13.25
N TYR A 280 17.60 4.79 14.57
CA TYR A 280 17.53 3.65 15.47
C TYR A 280 16.18 2.91 15.39
N PRO A 281 16.19 1.57 15.51
CA PRO A 281 14.99 0.75 15.65
C PRO A 281 13.91 1.36 16.55
N THR A 282 12.73 1.67 16.01
CA THR A 282 11.65 2.27 16.80
C THR A 282 10.28 1.78 16.35
N ARG A 283 9.50 1.19 17.28
CA ARG A 283 8.09 0.83 17.07
C ARG A 283 7.17 2.01 17.31
N ASP A 284 6.31 2.26 16.35
CA ASP A 284 5.17 3.17 16.46
C ASP A 284 3.88 2.40 16.20
N SER A 285 3.03 2.29 17.22
CA SER A 285 1.76 1.56 17.14
C SER A 285 0.72 2.25 16.26
N SER A 286 0.96 3.48 15.79
CA SER A 286 0.07 4.15 14.82
C SER A 286 0.24 3.64 13.38
N TYR A 287 1.30 2.89 13.11
CA TYR A 287 1.56 2.26 11.81
C TYR A 287 1.50 0.75 11.97
N ASP A 288 0.74 0.07 11.11
CA ASP A 288 0.86 -1.39 11.01
C ASP A 288 2.09 -1.77 10.15
N PHE A 289 2.54 -3.01 10.25
CA PHE A 289 3.61 -3.52 9.38
C PHE A 289 3.15 -3.62 7.92
N SER A 290 1.85 -3.81 7.69
CA SER A 290 1.30 -3.90 6.35
C SER A 290 1.56 -2.63 5.56
N GLU A 291 1.24 -1.48 6.16
CA GLU A 291 1.31 -0.17 5.54
C GLU A 291 2.76 0.18 5.18
N ILE A 292 3.65 0.31 6.18
CA ILE A 292 5.06 0.66 5.95
C ILE A 292 5.67 -0.33 4.95
N GLY A 293 5.33 -1.62 5.10
CA GLY A 293 5.87 -2.68 4.28
C GLY A 293 5.45 -2.61 2.80
N GLU A 294 4.21 -2.25 2.51
CA GLU A 294 3.71 -2.06 1.14
C GLU A 294 4.34 -0.82 0.51
N TRP A 295 4.25 0.33 1.17
CA TRP A 295 4.87 1.57 0.70
C TRP A 295 6.38 1.40 0.45
N TYR A 296 7.08 0.70 1.35
CA TYR A 296 8.50 0.41 1.19
C TYR A 296 8.78 -0.53 0.00
N SER A 297 7.97 -1.60 -0.16
CA SER A 297 8.13 -2.52 -1.30
C SER A 297 7.81 -1.89 -2.66
N ASN A 298 7.04 -0.81 -2.65
CA ASN A 298 6.72 0.00 -3.82
C ASN A 298 7.68 1.18 -4.04
N TYR A 299 8.68 1.38 -3.18
CA TYR A 299 9.63 2.50 -3.23
C TYR A 299 8.98 3.89 -3.06
N LEU A 300 7.81 3.94 -2.41
CA LEU A 300 7.02 5.15 -2.20
C LEU A 300 7.01 5.61 -0.74
N TRP A 301 7.62 4.85 0.18
CA TRP A 301 7.74 5.26 1.58
C TRP A 301 8.69 6.45 1.75
N SER A 302 8.13 7.62 2.08
CA SER A 302 8.87 8.86 2.34
C SER A 302 9.05 9.17 3.83
N GLY A 303 8.63 8.26 4.71
CA GLY A 303 8.63 8.42 6.16
C GLY A 303 7.24 8.59 6.74
N ALA A 304 7.16 8.57 8.07
CA ALA A 304 5.90 8.73 8.77
C ALA A 304 5.28 10.11 8.51
N TYR A 305 3.97 10.12 8.26
CA TYR A 305 3.14 11.31 8.18
C TYR A 305 3.28 12.17 9.44
N ARG A 306 3.46 13.48 9.25
CA ARG A 306 3.69 14.46 10.32
C ARG A 306 2.65 15.57 10.38
N GLY A 307 1.63 15.49 9.52
CA GLY A 307 0.59 16.50 9.44
C GLY A 307 -0.20 16.62 10.72
N THR A 308 -0.62 17.84 11.01
CA THR A 308 -1.48 18.17 12.16
C THR A 308 -2.60 19.06 11.69
N LEU A 309 -3.69 19.15 12.47
CA LEU A 309 -4.83 20.01 12.12
C LEU A 309 -4.41 21.48 11.93
N THR A 310 -3.39 21.95 12.65
CA THR A 310 -2.87 23.32 12.48
C THR A 310 -2.09 23.53 11.20
N ASN A 311 -1.60 22.47 10.55
CA ASN A 311 -0.83 22.53 9.32
C ASN A 311 -1.71 22.47 8.06
N ILE A 312 -2.94 21.94 8.17
CA ILE A 312 -3.83 21.85 7.01
C ILE A 312 -4.46 23.21 6.72
N SER A 313 -4.77 23.45 5.46
CA SER A 313 -5.56 24.62 5.04
C SER A 313 -6.85 24.16 4.37
N ALA A 314 -7.94 24.87 4.65
CA ALA A 314 -9.25 24.61 4.07
C ALA A 314 -9.72 25.86 3.32
N THR A 315 -10.16 25.69 2.07
CA THR A 315 -10.65 26.80 1.23
C THR A 315 -11.90 26.40 0.48
N THR A 316 -12.72 27.37 0.07
CA THR A 316 -13.91 27.15 -0.77
C THR A 316 -13.74 27.93 -2.08
N PRO A 317 -12.87 27.47 -3.00
CA PRO A 317 -12.47 28.29 -4.14
C PRO A 317 -13.54 28.37 -5.24
N LEU A 318 -14.57 27.51 -5.20
CA LEU A 318 -15.55 27.37 -6.26
C LEU A 318 -16.70 28.39 -6.13
N PRO A 319 -16.86 29.34 -7.06
CA PRO A 319 -17.94 30.33 -6.99
C PRO A 319 -19.31 29.64 -7.09
N GLY A 320 -20.22 30.00 -6.18
CA GLY A 320 -21.59 29.47 -6.14
C GLY A 320 -21.73 28.09 -5.50
N MET A 321 -20.63 27.48 -5.03
CA MET A 321 -20.63 26.18 -4.35
C MET A 321 -19.85 26.28 -3.02
N LEU A 322 -20.37 27.12 -2.11
CA LEU A 322 -19.71 27.43 -0.82
C LEU A 322 -19.57 26.21 0.11
N GLY A 323 -20.36 25.15 -0.11
CA GLY A 323 -20.23 23.89 0.62
C GLY A 323 -19.11 22.98 0.11
N VAL A 324 -18.35 23.38 -0.92
CA VAL A 324 -17.26 22.56 -1.47
C VAL A 324 -15.93 23.08 -0.93
N TRP A 325 -15.32 22.27 -0.07
CA TRP A 325 -14.10 22.58 0.65
C TRP A 325 -12.92 21.79 0.11
N PHE A 326 -11.81 22.47 -0.15
CA PHE A 326 -10.55 21.85 -0.52
C PHE A 326 -9.64 21.87 0.69
N LEU A 327 -9.21 20.68 1.12
CA LEU A 327 -8.29 20.48 2.23
C LEU A 327 -6.92 20.13 1.66
N ASN A 328 -5.94 21.01 1.89
CA ASN A 328 -4.57 20.80 1.47
C ASN A 328 -3.72 20.30 2.65
N PHE A 329 -2.89 19.30 2.38
CA PHE A 329 -2.01 18.68 3.37
C PHE A 329 -0.55 18.89 2.99
N PRO A 330 0.11 19.96 3.47
CA PRO A 330 1.51 20.23 3.15
C PRO A 330 2.47 19.07 3.49
N ASP A 331 2.14 18.33 4.55
CA ASP A 331 2.91 17.17 5.02
C ASP A 331 2.56 15.85 4.27
N GLY A 332 1.58 15.88 3.36
CA GLY A 332 1.11 14.70 2.61
C GLY A 332 1.42 14.82 1.14
N SER A 333 2.69 14.82 0.75
CA SER A 333 3.20 14.69 -0.62
C SER A 333 2.38 15.33 -1.76
N GLY A 334 1.86 16.55 -1.56
CA GLY A 334 1.06 17.23 -2.60
C GLY A 334 -0.38 16.74 -2.74
N TYR A 335 -0.95 16.07 -1.74
CA TYR A 335 -2.31 15.54 -1.75
C TYR A 335 -3.35 16.61 -1.36
N GLN A 336 -4.49 16.59 -2.04
CA GLN A 336 -5.64 17.47 -1.82
C GLN A 336 -6.92 16.63 -1.70
N GLN A 337 -7.64 16.76 -0.59
CA GLN A 337 -8.96 16.13 -0.44
C GLN A 337 -10.08 17.16 -0.63
N VAL A 338 -11.23 16.69 -1.11
CA VAL A 338 -12.43 17.51 -1.23
C VAL A 338 -13.48 17.05 -0.22
N VAL A 339 -14.06 18.01 0.50
CA VAL A 339 -15.23 17.78 1.34
C VAL A 339 -16.42 18.54 0.78
N VAL A 340 -17.50 17.82 0.48
CA VAL A 340 -18.77 18.40 0.04
C VAL A 340 -19.73 18.40 1.21
N GLU A 341 -19.98 19.58 1.74
CA GLU A 341 -20.95 19.85 2.79
C GLU A 341 -22.33 20.12 2.17
N PHE A 342 -23.25 19.19 2.43
CA PHE A 342 -24.67 19.37 2.16
C PHE A 342 -25.40 19.84 3.42
N GLU A 343 -26.66 20.26 3.29
CA GLU A 343 -27.50 20.66 4.43
C GLU A 343 -27.52 19.64 5.59
N LYS A 344 -27.62 18.33 5.27
CA LYS A 344 -27.77 17.25 6.25
C LYS A 344 -26.62 16.26 6.28
N GLU A 345 -25.77 16.28 5.28
CA GLU A 345 -24.78 15.25 5.00
C GLU A 345 -23.43 15.90 4.71
N VAL A 346 -22.36 15.18 4.98
CA VAL A 346 -21.00 15.54 4.60
C VAL A 346 -20.42 14.35 3.86
N LEU A 347 -20.01 14.58 2.61
CA LEU A 347 -19.33 13.63 1.75
C LEU A 347 -17.86 14.03 1.64
N VAL A 348 -16.97 13.09 1.92
CA VAL A 348 -15.53 13.25 1.67
C VAL A 348 -15.17 12.48 0.41
N LEU A 349 -14.42 13.13 -0.49
CA LEU A 349 -13.85 12.53 -1.68
C LEU A 349 -12.39 12.17 -1.39
N ASP A 350 -12.08 10.91 -1.64
CA ASP A 350 -10.84 10.21 -1.32
C ASP A 350 -10.51 9.98 0.15
N SER A 351 -9.64 9.00 0.40
CA SER A 351 -9.33 8.51 1.75
C SER A 351 -7.88 8.01 1.91
N PRO A 352 -6.86 8.87 1.76
CA PRO A 352 -5.47 8.52 2.03
C PRO A 352 -5.25 8.13 3.50
N PRO A 353 -4.17 7.39 3.82
CA PRO A 353 -3.85 6.99 5.18
C PRO A 353 -3.41 8.19 6.05
N HIS A 354 -3.95 8.28 7.26
CA HIS A 354 -3.68 9.30 8.30
C HIS A 354 -4.35 10.66 8.14
N GLN A 355 -4.54 11.20 6.93
CA GLN A 355 -5.28 12.47 6.75
C GLN A 355 -6.75 12.31 7.19
N SER A 356 -7.29 11.09 7.11
CA SER A 356 -8.63 10.71 7.57
C SER A 356 -8.99 11.28 8.95
N HIS A 357 -8.10 11.12 9.94
CA HIS A 357 -8.30 11.64 11.29
C HIS A 357 -8.36 13.18 11.33
N LEU A 358 -7.55 13.85 10.51
CA LEU A 358 -7.53 15.31 10.42
C LEU A 358 -8.82 15.84 9.77
N VAL A 359 -9.31 15.18 8.72
CA VAL A 359 -10.58 15.56 8.07
C VAL A 359 -11.76 15.36 9.00
N LEU A 360 -11.81 14.23 9.71
CA LEU A 360 -12.87 13.96 10.70
C LEU A 360 -12.89 15.02 11.81
N GLN A 361 -11.70 15.38 12.33
CA GLN A 361 -11.57 16.42 13.34
C GLN A 361 -11.97 17.79 12.77
N TRP A 362 -11.46 18.14 11.59
CA TRP A 362 -11.75 19.40 10.90
C TRP A 362 -13.25 19.57 10.64
N ALA A 363 -13.93 18.55 10.13
CA ALA A 363 -15.36 18.60 9.83
C ALA A 363 -16.18 18.85 11.10
N ARG A 364 -15.81 18.20 12.21
CA ARG A 364 -16.46 18.39 13.50
C ARG A 364 -16.25 19.80 14.05
N GLU A 365 -15.03 20.32 13.98
CA GLU A 365 -14.67 21.62 14.57
C GLU A 365 -15.10 22.81 13.71
N THR A 366 -15.06 22.66 12.38
CA THR A 366 -15.33 23.75 11.42
C THR A 366 -16.77 23.74 10.92
N LEU A 367 -17.27 22.57 10.50
CA LEU A 367 -18.62 22.45 9.95
C LEU A 367 -19.67 22.18 11.03
N GLY A 368 -19.25 21.75 12.23
CA GLY A 368 -20.16 21.29 13.27
C GLY A 368 -20.93 20.02 12.90
N LYS A 369 -20.46 19.28 11.89
CA LYS A 369 -21.11 18.10 11.31
C LYS A 369 -20.19 16.89 11.37
N ALA A 370 -20.78 15.70 11.50
CA ALA A 370 -20.06 14.44 11.31
C ALA A 370 -19.97 14.13 9.81
N VAL A 371 -18.88 13.47 9.40
CA VAL A 371 -18.77 12.89 8.07
C VAL A 371 -19.77 11.74 7.95
N THR A 372 -20.66 11.81 6.96
CA THR A 372 -21.71 10.81 6.75
C THR A 372 -21.37 9.79 5.67
N HIS A 373 -20.58 10.21 4.69
CA HIS A 373 -20.21 9.40 3.53
C HIS A 373 -18.73 9.65 3.19
N ILE A 374 -18.05 8.59 2.78
CA ILE A 374 -16.66 8.62 2.32
C ILE A 374 -16.60 7.83 1.01
N TRP A 375 -16.01 8.43 -0.01
CA TRP A 375 -15.85 7.80 -1.31
C TRP A 375 -14.35 7.74 -1.65
N PRO A 376 -13.69 6.57 -1.53
CA PRO A 376 -12.40 6.37 -2.19
C PRO A 376 -12.61 6.43 -3.70
N SER A 377 -11.80 7.20 -4.41
CA SER A 377 -11.90 7.31 -5.87
C SER A 377 -11.73 5.96 -6.57
N HIS A 378 -10.88 5.11 -6.00
CA HIS A 378 -10.60 3.72 -6.36
C HIS A 378 -9.85 3.00 -5.24
N HIS A 379 -9.50 1.73 -5.45
CA HIS A 379 -8.93 0.86 -4.42
C HIS A 379 -7.43 1.00 -4.14
N HIS A 380 -6.68 1.85 -4.85
CA HIS A 380 -5.28 2.06 -4.51
C HIS A 380 -5.15 2.64 -3.10
N HIS A 381 -4.09 2.27 -2.39
CA HIS A 381 -4.07 2.44 -0.93
C HIS A 381 -3.85 3.89 -0.50
N ASP A 382 -3.27 4.71 -1.34
CA ASP A 382 -3.20 6.15 -1.18
C ASP A 382 -4.57 6.84 -1.38
N HIS A 383 -5.58 6.12 -1.89
CA HIS A 383 -6.96 6.59 -2.04
C HIS A 383 -7.94 5.92 -1.08
N ALA A 384 -7.60 4.74 -0.54
CA ALA A 384 -8.53 3.91 0.22
C ALA A 384 -8.09 3.53 1.64
N LEU A 385 -6.81 3.62 2.01
CA LEU A 385 -6.34 3.01 3.26
C LEU A 385 -6.84 3.72 4.54
N GLY A 386 -7.22 5.00 4.43
CA GLY A 386 -7.88 5.75 5.50
C GLY A 386 -9.36 5.41 5.71
N LEU A 387 -9.97 4.58 4.84
CA LEU A 387 -11.42 4.32 4.83
C LEU A 387 -11.92 3.79 6.18
N LYS A 388 -11.10 2.94 6.82
CA LYS A 388 -11.38 2.35 8.13
C LYS A 388 -11.68 3.40 9.21
N ASP A 389 -11.04 4.57 9.14
CA ASP A 389 -11.19 5.62 10.16
C ASP A 389 -12.53 6.33 10.02
N TYR A 390 -12.96 6.60 8.78
CA TYR A 390 -14.28 7.15 8.48
C TYR A 390 -15.40 6.18 8.86
N VAL A 391 -15.23 4.89 8.55
CA VAL A 391 -16.17 3.84 8.94
C VAL A 391 -16.28 3.74 10.46
N ALA A 392 -15.15 3.76 11.17
CA ALA A 392 -15.13 3.77 12.64
C ALA A 392 -15.83 5.02 13.23
N ALA A 393 -15.81 6.14 12.52
CA ALA A 393 -16.54 7.36 12.88
C ALA A 393 -18.03 7.34 12.50
N GLY A 394 -18.52 6.26 11.86
CA GLY A 394 -19.92 6.06 11.49
C GLY A 394 -20.30 6.49 10.08
N ALA A 395 -19.32 6.88 9.24
CA ALA A 395 -19.57 7.18 7.84
C ALA A 395 -19.86 5.89 7.04
N LYS A 396 -20.68 6.02 5.99
CA LYS A 396 -20.91 4.94 5.02
C LYS A 396 -19.90 5.02 3.89
N ALA A 397 -19.39 3.88 3.46
CA ALA A 397 -18.49 3.78 2.32
C ALA A 397 -19.29 3.81 1.02
N VAL A 398 -18.98 4.77 0.16
CA VAL A 398 -19.52 4.85 -1.19
C VAL A 398 -18.57 4.12 -2.12
N VAL A 399 -18.97 3.00 -2.71
CA VAL A 399 -18.06 2.14 -3.50
C VAL A 399 -18.76 1.61 -4.75
N LEU A 400 -17.97 1.23 -5.76
CA LEU A 400 -18.48 0.47 -6.89
C LEU A 400 -19.09 -0.84 -6.38
N ASP A 401 -20.27 -1.21 -6.87
CA ASP A 401 -20.98 -2.41 -6.41
C ASP A 401 -20.14 -3.70 -6.54
N GLN A 402 -19.34 -3.79 -7.59
CA GLN A 402 -18.40 -4.88 -7.88
C GLN A 402 -17.17 -4.91 -6.96
N ALA A 403 -16.87 -3.81 -6.25
CA ALA A 403 -15.71 -3.71 -5.36
C ALA A 403 -16.06 -3.89 -3.87
N GLN A 404 -17.33 -4.11 -3.50
CA GLN A 404 -17.73 -4.22 -2.09
C GLN A 404 -16.98 -5.31 -1.31
N ASP A 405 -16.79 -6.48 -1.92
CA ASP A 405 -16.16 -7.63 -1.26
C ASP A 405 -14.71 -7.31 -0.83
N TYR A 406 -14.00 -6.47 -1.60
CA TYR A 406 -12.65 -6.01 -1.28
C TYR A 406 -12.59 -5.29 0.08
N TYR A 407 -13.57 -4.42 0.36
CA TYR A 407 -13.63 -3.61 1.57
C TYR A 407 -14.35 -4.30 2.74
N SER A 408 -14.92 -5.49 2.52
CA SER A 408 -15.85 -6.16 3.44
C SER A 408 -15.23 -6.55 4.79
N ASN A 409 -13.90 -6.65 4.87
CA ASN A 409 -13.19 -6.95 6.11
C ASN A 409 -13.05 -5.73 7.05
N ILE A 410 -13.38 -4.51 6.59
CA ILE A 410 -13.38 -3.32 7.45
C ILE A 410 -14.53 -3.42 8.47
N PRO A 411 -14.24 -3.45 9.79
CA PRO A 411 -15.27 -3.65 10.80
C PRO A 411 -16.35 -2.56 10.80
N GLY A 412 -17.62 -2.97 10.73
CA GLY A 412 -18.76 -2.06 10.82
C GLY A 412 -19.09 -1.30 9.53
N ILE A 413 -18.42 -1.61 8.42
CA ILE A 413 -18.66 -0.96 7.14
C ILE A 413 -20.11 -1.11 6.68
N GLN A 414 -20.67 0.00 6.21
CA GLN A 414 -21.98 0.04 5.55
C GLN A 414 -21.77 0.62 4.15
N PHE A 415 -22.29 -0.07 3.15
CA PHE A 415 -22.10 0.32 1.75
C PHE A 415 -23.25 1.16 1.22
N VAL A 416 -22.88 2.16 0.44
CA VAL A 416 -23.74 2.86 -0.52
C VAL A 416 -23.11 2.63 -1.89
N THR A 417 -23.83 1.98 -2.80
CA THR A 417 -23.20 1.48 -4.03
C THR A 417 -23.65 2.22 -5.27
N TYR A 418 -22.76 2.32 -6.24
CA TYR A 418 -23.04 2.77 -7.61
C TYR A 418 -22.50 1.75 -8.63
N SER A 419 -22.88 1.89 -9.89
CA SER A 419 -22.37 1.07 -10.99
C SER A 419 -22.18 1.91 -12.26
N ALA A 420 -21.52 1.35 -13.27
CA ALA A 420 -21.28 2.03 -14.56
C ALA A 420 -22.56 2.61 -15.19
N ASP A 421 -23.66 1.85 -15.16
CA ASP A 421 -24.95 2.27 -15.74
C ASP A 421 -25.81 3.08 -14.76
N LYS A 422 -25.44 3.10 -13.48
CA LYS A 422 -26.18 3.77 -12.42
C LYS A 422 -25.24 4.55 -11.50
N PRO A 423 -24.79 5.74 -11.95
CA PRO A 423 -24.11 6.71 -11.10
C PRO A 423 -24.94 7.04 -9.86
N ILE A 424 -24.27 7.51 -8.81
CA ILE A 424 -24.94 7.97 -7.59
C ILE A 424 -24.77 9.47 -7.41
N THR A 425 -25.85 10.15 -7.02
CA THR A 425 -25.86 11.59 -6.77
C THR A 425 -26.25 11.88 -5.32
N PHE A 426 -25.41 12.66 -4.64
CA PHE A 426 -25.70 13.31 -3.37
C PHE A 426 -26.10 14.76 -3.66
N ASN A 427 -27.14 15.28 -3.01
CA ASN A 427 -27.57 16.66 -3.22
C ASN A 427 -28.26 17.28 -2.00
N ASP A 428 -28.30 18.61 -2.01
CA ASP A 428 -29.21 19.41 -1.21
C ASP A 428 -29.97 20.41 -2.11
N SER A 429 -30.40 21.55 -1.59
CA SER A 429 -31.09 22.58 -2.38
C SER A 429 -30.16 23.45 -3.24
N HIS A 430 -28.84 23.38 -3.05
CA HIS A 430 -27.84 24.25 -3.69
C HIS A 430 -26.85 23.47 -4.55
N THR A 431 -26.28 22.38 -4.02
CA THR A 431 -25.18 21.62 -4.62
C THR A 431 -25.56 20.17 -4.85
N GLN A 432 -25.00 19.57 -5.90
CA GLN A 432 -25.01 18.14 -6.12
C GLN A 432 -23.59 17.63 -6.42
N ALA A 433 -23.27 16.42 -5.96
CA ALA A 433 -22.07 15.68 -6.31
C ALA A 433 -22.49 14.32 -6.88
N THR A 434 -22.07 14.02 -8.11
CA THR A 434 -22.39 12.77 -8.80
C THR A 434 -21.12 11.96 -9.04
N ILE A 435 -21.06 10.76 -8.48
CA ILE A 435 -19.96 9.82 -8.65
C ILE A 435 -20.26 8.91 -9.85
N VAL A 436 -19.33 8.87 -10.80
CA VAL A 436 -19.47 8.17 -12.08
C VAL A 436 -18.27 7.25 -12.28
N HIS A 437 -18.54 5.97 -12.52
CA HIS A 437 -17.50 4.97 -12.81
C HIS A 437 -16.89 5.19 -14.21
N LEU A 438 -15.56 5.15 -14.28
CA LEU A 438 -14.80 5.09 -15.54
C LEU A 438 -14.70 3.61 -15.97
N GLN A 439 -15.78 3.08 -16.52
CA GLN A 439 -15.80 1.68 -16.94
C GLN A 439 -14.72 1.37 -17.96
N GLY A 440 -13.89 0.38 -17.65
CA GLY A 440 -12.77 -0.02 -18.52
C GLY A 440 -11.54 0.89 -18.41
N SER A 441 -11.44 1.67 -17.33
CA SER A 441 -10.22 2.39 -16.94
C SER A 441 -8.99 1.49 -17.09
N ALA A 442 -7.86 2.05 -17.54
CA ALA A 442 -6.54 1.40 -17.55
C ALA A 442 -5.80 1.47 -16.21
N HIS A 443 -6.07 2.49 -15.38
CA HIS A 443 -5.40 2.69 -14.09
C HIS A 443 -5.88 1.70 -13.02
N ALA A 444 -7.19 1.64 -12.79
CA ALA A 444 -7.78 0.79 -11.75
C ALA A 444 -9.21 0.34 -12.11
N PHE A 445 -9.55 -0.89 -11.75
CA PHE A 445 -10.86 -1.49 -12.05
C PHE A 445 -12.06 -0.65 -11.56
N ASP A 446 -11.96 -0.08 -10.35
CA ASP A 446 -13.01 0.69 -9.70
C ASP A 446 -12.83 2.21 -9.81
N GLN A 447 -11.97 2.68 -10.71
CA GLN A 447 -11.75 4.10 -10.97
C GLN A 447 -13.05 4.85 -11.25
N ALA A 448 -13.26 5.95 -10.53
CA ALA A 448 -14.41 6.83 -10.70
C ALA A 448 -14.00 8.31 -10.59
N TYR A 449 -14.81 9.20 -11.16
CA TYR A 449 -14.70 10.65 -10.97
C TYR A 449 -15.96 11.18 -10.27
N ALA A 450 -15.86 12.34 -9.61
CA ALA A 450 -17.02 13.03 -9.04
C ALA A 450 -17.27 14.37 -9.76
N ALA A 451 -18.44 14.54 -10.36
CA ALA A 451 -18.91 15.82 -10.88
C ALA A 451 -19.68 16.60 -9.82
N ILE A 452 -19.20 17.79 -9.48
CA ILE A 452 -19.78 18.70 -8.50
C ILE A 452 -20.35 19.91 -9.24
N THR A 453 -21.65 20.15 -9.08
CA THR A 453 -22.37 21.22 -9.76
C THR A 453 -23.40 21.85 -8.82
N PRO A 454 -23.92 23.05 -9.13
CA PRO A 454 -25.21 23.46 -8.60
C PRO A 454 -26.30 22.43 -8.95
N VAL A 455 -27.34 22.31 -8.12
CA VAL A 455 -28.45 21.36 -8.36
C VAL A 455 -29.13 21.61 -9.71
N CYS A 456 -29.35 22.89 -10.03
CA CYS A 456 -29.87 23.36 -11.31
C CYS A 456 -28.83 24.25 -12.00
N PRO A 457 -27.87 23.68 -12.73
CA PRO A 457 -26.86 24.46 -13.41
C PRO A 457 -27.51 25.29 -14.53
N THR A 458 -26.96 26.49 -14.75
CA THR A 458 -27.22 27.34 -15.92
C THR A 458 -26.03 27.26 -16.86
N THR A 459 -26.12 27.84 -18.06
CA THR A 459 -24.99 27.87 -19.01
C THR A 459 -23.70 28.50 -18.44
N ASN A 460 -23.82 29.33 -17.40
CA ASN A 460 -22.70 30.03 -16.76
C ASN A 460 -22.33 29.44 -15.38
N SER A 461 -22.93 28.33 -14.99
CA SER A 461 -22.64 27.70 -13.70
C SER A 461 -21.25 27.07 -13.69
N THR A 462 -20.56 27.19 -12.56
CA THR A 462 -19.33 26.44 -12.29
C THR A 462 -19.63 24.94 -12.29
N VAL A 463 -18.79 24.17 -12.99
CA VAL A 463 -18.75 22.71 -12.91
C VAL A 463 -17.35 22.34 -12.48
N ALA A 464 -17.23 21.48 -11.48
CA ALA A 464 -15.95 20.95 -11.03
C ALA A 464 -15.96 19.42 -11.10
N ILE A 465 -14.85 18.83 -11.53
CA ILE A 465 -14.65 17.40 -11.63
C ILE A 465 -13.50 17.05 -10.71
N PHE A 466 -13.76 16.24 -9.68
CA PHE A 466 -12.71 15.64 -8.88
C PHE A 466 -12.29 14.31 -9.51
N GLU A 467 -11.00 14.13 -9.67
CA GLU A 467 -10.37 12.92 -10.19
C GLU A 467 -9.01 12.71 -9.52
N ALA A 468 -8.57 11.45 -9.41
CA ALA A 468 -7.41 11.09 -8.63
C ALA A 468 -6.10 11.03 -9.42
N ASP A 469 -6.02 10.14 -10.41
CA ASP A 469 -4.74 9.68 -10.97
C ASP A 469 -4.59 9.85 -12.48
N TYR A 470 -5.61 10.32 -13.18
CA TYR A 470 -5.60 10.38 -14.63
C TYR A 470 -4.88 11.61 -15.19
N TRP A 471 -5.01 12.74 -14.51
CA TRP A 471 -4.36 13.99 -14.86
C TRP A 471 -4.17 14.87 -13.63
N ASN A 472 -2.91 14.89 -13.17
CA ASN A 472 -2.48 15.60 -11.97
C ASN A 472 -1.62 16.83 -12.31
N PRO A 473 -2.19 17.87 -12.96
CA PRO A 473 -1.48 19.10 -13.20
C PRO A 473 -1.16 19.71 -11.83
N HIS A 474 0.07 20.18 -11.65
CA HIS A 474 0.62 20.67 -10.37
C HIS A 474 1.19 19.61 -9.41
N PHE A 475 1.19 18.33 -9.79
CA PHE A 475 2.07 17.38 -9.12
C PHE A 475 3.54 17.61 -9.54
N ALA A 476 4.48 17.25 -8.67
CA ALA A 476 5.90 17.49 -8.93
C ALA A 476 6.33 16.82 -10.24
N ASN A 477 6.95 17.61 -11.12
CA ASN A 477 7.37 17.23 -12.46
C ASN A 477 6.24 16.84 -13.45
N SER A 478 4.96 17.04 -13.13
CA SER A 478 3.77 16.64 -13.93
C SER A 478 3.86 16.86 -15.45
N ASP A 479 4.56 17.90 -15.93
CA ASP A 479 4.77 18.17 -17.36
C ASP A 479 5.44 17.01 -18.14
N TYR A 480 6.15 16.09 -17.48
CA TYR A 480 6.85 14.96 -18.11
C TYR A 480 6.17 13.58 -17.91
N PHE A 481 5.13 13.48 -17.08
CA PHE A 481 4.60 12.20 -16.59
C PHE A 481 3.10 12.01 -16.85
N VAL A 482 2.46 12.85 -17.65
CA VAL A 482 1.07 12.59 -18.05
C VAL A 482 1.05 11.36 -18.96
N ASP A 483 0.39 10.29 -18.54
CA ASP A 483 0.05 9.20 -19.44
C ASP A 483 -1.07 9.68 -20.36
N HIS A 484 -0.73 9.93 -21.63
CA HIS A 484 -1.70 10.39 -22.63
C HIS A 484 -2.79 9.35 -22.93
N THR A 485 -2.56 8.07 -22.65
CA THR A 485 -3.57 7.01 -22.82
C THR A 485 -4.65 7.14 -21.78
N GLU A 486 -4.25 7.18 -20.50
CA GLU A 486 -5.18 7.37 -19.38
C GLU A 486 -5.88 8.72 -19.52
N ALA A 487 -5.13 9.81 -19.67
CA ALA A 487 -5.69 11.15 -19.84
C ALA A 487 -6.72 11.22 -21.01
N ALA A 488 -6.49 10.52 -22.13
CA ALA A 488 -7.44 10.43 -23.23
C ALA A 488 -8.67 9.59 -22.91
N GLU A 489 -8.53 8.47 -22.18
CA GLU A 489 -9.66 7.68 -21.68
C GLU A 489 -10.58 8.53 -20.78
N PHE A 490 -10.00 9.29 -19.85
CA PHE A 490 -10.76 10.21 -19.01
C PHE A 490 -11.45 11.29 -19.82
N LEU A 491 -10.73 11.94 -20.76
CA LEU A 491 -11.33 12.96 -21.62
C LEU A 491 -12.49 12.40 -22.47
N ASN A 492 -12.35 11.19 -23.00
CA ASN A 492 -13.41 10.50 -23.74
C ASN A 492 -14.63 10.27 -22.84
N LYS A 493 -14.41 9.78 -21.61
CA LYS A 493 -15.49 9.55 -20.65
C LYS A 493 -16.23 10.84 -20.30
N LEU A 494 -15.51 11.93 -20.03
CA LEU A 494 -16.10 13.25 -19.80
C LEU A 494 -16.94 13.73 -20.99
N SER A 495 -16.48 13.49 -22.22
CA SER A 495 -17.20 13.83 -23.45
C SER A 495 -18.50 13.02 -23.60
N GLU A 496 -18.47 11.72 -23.33
CA GLU A 496 -19.65 10.84 -23.36
C GLU A 496 -20.71 11.27 -22.34
N ASP A 497 -20.26 11.67 -21.16
CA ASP A 497 -21.11 12.15 -20.08
C ASP A 497 -21.48 13.64 -20.22
N ARG A 498 -21.04 14.28 -21.31
CA ARG A 498 -21.33 15.66 -21.71
C ARG A 498 -20.91 16.69 -20.66
N VAL A 499 -19.75 16.49 -20.05
CA VAL A 499 -19.17 17.42 -19.10
C VAL A 499 -18.81 18.73 -19.80
N ALA A 500 -19.13 19.85 -19.16
CA ALA A 500 -18.98 21.18 -19.76
C ALA A 500 -17.52 21.47 -20.10
N ARG A 501 -17.26 22.03 -21.28
CA ARG A 501 -15.89 22.30 -21.74
C ARG A 501 -15.11 23.24 -20.81
N GLY A 502 -15.80 24.18 -20.16
CA GLY A 502 -15.23 25.12 -19.19
C GLY A 502 -15.14 24.60 -17.74
N SER A 503 -15.21 23.28 -17.53
CA SER A 503 -15.17 22.70 -16.18
C SER A 503 -13.78 22.86 -15.54
N LEU A 504 -13.76 22.96 -14.22
CA LEU A 504 -12.55 22.90 -13.40
C LEU A 504 -12.25 21.44 -13.07
N ILE A 505 -11.00 21.01 -13.20
CA ILE A 505 -10.51 19.72 -12.74
C ILE A 505 -9.81 19.92 -11.41
N ILE A 506 -10.17 19.08 -10.44
CA ILE A 506 -9.62 19.03 -9.10
C ILE A 506 -8.84 17.71 -8.98
N PRO A 507 -7.50 17.73 -9.03
CA PRO A 507 -6.69 16.54 -8.82
C PRO A 507 -6.66 16.13 -7.34
N ALA A 508 -6.50 14.84 -7.07
CA ALA A 508 -6.12 14.35 -5.74
C ALA A 508 -4.62 14.58 -5.48
N HIS A 509 -3.77 14.42 -6.50
CA HIS A 509 -2.34 14.70 -6.42
C HIS A 509 -2.01 16.01 -7.13
N GLY A 510 -1.73 17.05 -6.35
CA GLY A 510 -1.53 18.41 -6.81
C GLY A 510 -2.39 19.37 -6.00
N ILE A 511 -1.94 20.62 -5.90
CA ILE A 511 -2.70 21.68 -5.22
C ILE A 511 -3.32 22.59 -6.29
N ASN A 512 -4.56 23.03 -6.05
CA ASN A 512 -5.39 23.89 -6.90
C ASN A 512 -6.23 23.13 -7.95
N THR A 513 -6.76 23.86 -8.93
CA THR A 513 -7.57 23.36 -10.04
C THR A 513 -6.96 23.76 -11.36
N SER A 514 -7.15 22.94 -12.39
CA SER A 514 -6.87 23.29 -13.79
C SER A 514 -8.15 23.35 -14.62
N LEU A 515 -8.14 23.98 -15.80
CA LEU A 515 -9.30 23.95 -16.68
C LEU A 515 -9.29 22.67 -17.50
N LEU A 516 -10.46 22.07 -17.75
CA LEU A 516 -10.59 20.96 -18.69
C LEU A 516 -10.07 21.33 -20.09
N ASN A 517 -10.15 22.61 -20.47
CA ASN A 517 -9.54 23.11 -21.69
C ASN A 517 -8.02 22.87 -21.76
N ASP A 518 -7.31 22.95 -20.64
CA ASP A 518 -5.87 22.74 -20.62
C ASP A 518 -5.53 21.27 -20.94
N LEU A 519 -6.34 20.32 -20.43
CA LEU A 519 -6.23 18.90 -20.80
C LEU A 519 -6.58 18.65 -22.27
N ILE A 520 -7.64 19.29 -22.78
CA ILE A 520 -8.04 19.18 -24.19
C ILE A 520 -6.90 19.66 -25.10
N ASP A 521 -6.30 20.80 -24.76
CA ASP A 521 -5.21 21.39 -25.52
C ASP A 521 -3.93 20.55 -25.41
N LEU A 522 -3.66 19.96 -24.24
CA LEU A 522 -2.55 19.02 -24.02
C LEU A 522 -2.65 17.79 -24.92
N LEU A 523 -3.84 17.17 -25.01
CA LEU A 523 -4.06 15.96 -25.80
C LEU A 523 -4.26 16.25 -27.30
N GLY A 524 -4.63 17.48 -27.67
CA GLY A 524 -4.93 17.86 -29.04
C GLY A 524 -6.15 17.13 -29.62
N LEU A 525 -7.05 16.62 -28.76
CA LEU A 525 -8.22 15.84 -29.17
C LEU A 525 -9.46 16.74 -29.32
N PRO A 526 -10.35 16.43 -30.29
CA PRO A 526 -11.60 17.17 -30.43
C PRO A 526 -12.52 16.92 -29.22
N TYR A 527 -13.00 17.99 -28.59
CA TYR A 527 -13.96 17.93 -27.49
C TYR A 527 -15.16 18.87 -27.77
N PRO A 528 -16.41 18.36 -27.78
CA PRO A 528 -17.57 19.20 -28.05
C PRO A 528 -17.75 20.33 -27.03
N SER A 529 -18.28 21.46 -27.47
CA SER A 529 -18.51 22.63 -26.59
C SER A 529 -19.76 22.48 -25.74
N TYR A 530 -19.80 21.46 -24.87
CA TYR A 530 -20.91 21.25 -23.95
C TYR A 530 -20.98 22.37 -22.90
N SER A 531 -22.21 22.75 -22.55
CA SER A 531 -22.53 23.67 -21.46
C SER A 531 -22.87 22.91 -20.17
N PRO A 532 -22.81 23.56 -18.98
CA PRO A 532 -23.16 22.93 -17.70
C PRO A 532 -24.57 22.31 -17.64
N THR A 533 -25.52 22.82 -18.44
CA THR A 533 -26.89 22.29 -18.54
C THR A 533 -27.00 20.97 -19.30
N GLU A 534 -25.95 20.54 -20.00
CA GLU A 534 -25.95 19.35 -20.86
C GLU A 534 -25.39 18.11 -20.17
N PHE A 535 -24.84 18.25 -18.95
CA PHE A 535 -24.30 17.13 -18.20
C PHE A 535 -25.35 16.03 -18.02
N LYS A 536 -25.01 14.81 -18.47
CA LYS A 536 -25.93 13.67 -18.62
C LYS A 536 -26.66 13.30 -17.32
N TYR A 537 -26.01 13.51 -16.17
CA TYR A 537 -26.52 13.11 -14.85
C TYR A 537 -26.97 14.29 -13.98
N SER A 538 -27.22 15.48 -14.56
CA SER A 538 -27.75 16.62 -13.80
C SER A 538 -29.16 16.33 -13.28
N ALA A 539 -29.42 16.56 -11.98
CA ALA A 539 -30.72 16.33 -11.36
C ALA A 539 -31.82 17.27 -11.89
N CYS A 540 -31.44 18.44 -12.44
CA CYS A 540 -32.37 19.43 -12.97
C CYS A 540 -32.84 19.14 -14.40
N THR A 541 -32.58 17.94 -14.93
CA THR A 541 -33.16 17.45 -16.18
C THR A 541 -34.67 17.19 -16.05
N SER A 542 -35.43 18.26 -15.83
CA SER A 542 -36.88 18.26 -15.84
C SER A 542 -37.39 18.69 -17.23
N THR A 543 -38.11 17.78 -17.89
CA THR A 543 -39.28 18.07 -18.74
C THR A 543 -39.14 18.57 -20.18
N ALA A 544 -37.96 18.63 -20.83
CA ALA A 544 -37.89 19.07 -22.23
C ALA A 544 -37.89 17.95 -23.30
N ASN A 545 -37.50 16.70 -22.98
CA ASN A 545 -37.27 15.65 -24.00
C ASN A 545 -38.10 14.36 -23.87
N ARG A 546 -39.26 14.38 -23.19
CA ARG A 546 -40.22 13.24 -23.21
C ARG A 546 -41.40 13.41 -24.18
N SER A 547 -41.32 14.36 -25.10
CA SER A 547 -42.31 14.55 -26.16
C SER A 547 -41.62 14.60 -27.53
N SER A 548 -41.00 13.49 -27.94
CA SER A 548 -40.78 13.11 -29.35
C SER A 548 -40.02 11.78 -29.42
N ALA A 549 -40.74 10.69 -29.19
CA ALA A 549 -40.49 9.39 -29.80
C ALA A 549 -41.84 8.67 -29.92
#